data_AF-G2IT15-F1
#
_entry.id   AF-G2IT15-F1
#
_cell.length_a   1.000
_cell.length_b   1.000
_cell.length_c   1.000
_cell.angle_alpha   90.00
_cell.angle_beta   90.00
_cell.angle_gamma   90.00
#
_symmetry.space_group_name_H-M   'P 1'
#
loop_
_entity.id
_entity.type
_entity.pdbx_description
1 polymer ?
#
loop_
_entity_poly.entity_id
_entity_poly.type
_entity_poly.pdbx_seq_one_letter_code
_entity_poly.pdbx_strand_id
1 'polypeptide(L)'
;MNQIARNFSAIGEDAAASATADHIATYWDPRMRQQGFDLLDGEDGMLTPVAASALYQLRDRGAPPHQTRATEFNGVDGTGHADAG
;
A
#
# COMPACT_ATOMS: atom_id res chain seq x y z
N MET A 1 -0.71 6.09 5.99
CA MET A 1 -2.12 5.68 5.81
C MET A 1 -2.83 6.50 4.71
N ASN A 2 -3.09 7.81 4.85
CA ASN A 2 -3.87 8.57 3.85
C ASN A 2 -3.21 8.80 2.47
N GLN A 3 -1.88 8.73 2.35
CA GLN A 3 -1.18 8.89 1.05
C GLN A 3 -1.27 7.64 0.18
N ILE A 4 -1.35 6.45 0.79
CA ILE A 4 -1.46 5.17 0.06
C ILE A 4 -2.88 5.03 -0.50
N ALA A 5 -3.89 5.46 0.28
CA ALA A 5 -5.29 5.57 -0.11
C ALA A 5 -5.54 6.38 -1.40
N ARG A 6 -4.84 7.52 -1.53
CA ARG A 6 -5.01 8.42 -2.68
C ARG A 6 -4.37 7.89 -3.96
N ASN A 7 -3.36 7.04 -3.84
CA ASN A 7 -2.72 6.38 -4.99
C ASN A 7 -3.55 5.16 -5.45
N PHE A 8 -4.23 4.45 -4.54
CA PHE A 8 -5.00 3.24 -4.86
C PHE A 8 -6.07 3.38 -5.96
N SER A 9 -6.67 4.58 -6.13
CA SER A 9 -7.65 4.79 -7.20
C SER A 9 -7.01 4.93 -8.60
N ALA A 10 -5.70 5.15 -8.69
CA ALA A 10 -4.99 5.44 -9.93
C ALA A 10 -4.11 4.28 -10.46
N ILE A 11 -3.71 3.33 -9.59
CA ILE A 11 -2.76 2.24 -9.91
C ILE A 11 -3.38 0.83 -9.99
N GLY A 12 -4.66 0.67 -9.62
CA GLY A 12 -5.36 -0.62 -9.65
C GLY A 12 -5.17 -1.47 -8.38
N GLU A 13 -6.10 -2.41 -8.16
CA GLU A 13 -6.19 -3.20 -6.91
C GLU A 13 -4.96 -4.07 -6.62
N ASP A 14 -4.29 -4.59 -7.65
CA ASP A 14 -3.11 -5.44 -7.48
C ASP A 14 -1.88 -4.64 -6.98
N ALA A 15 -1.61 -3.50 -7.61
CA ALA A 15 -0.56 -2.58 -7.17
C ALA A 15 -0.85 -2.02 -5.78
N ALA A 16 -2.13 -1.76 -5.48
CA ALA A 16 -2.58 -1.35 -4.15
C ALA A 16 -2.29 -2.43 -3.08
N ALA A 17 -2.58 -3.69 -3.38
CA ALA A 17 -2.32 -4.80 -2.48
C ALA A 17 -0.82 -5.01 -2.27
N SER A 18 -0.01 -4.92 -3.33
CA SER A 18 1.45 -5.09 -3.23
C SER A 18 2.13 -3.98 -2.42
N ALA A 19 1.72 -2.72 -2.63
CA ALA A 19 2.20 -1.60 -1.81
C ALA A 19 1.76 -1.71 -0.34
N THR A 20 0.54 -2.21 -0.10
CA THR A 20 0.04 -2.48 1.26
C THR A 20 0.83 -3.62 1.93
N ALA A 21 1.19 -4.66 1.18
CA ALA A 21 2.00 -5.76 1.69
C ALA A 21 3.42 -5.32 2.06
N ASP A 22 4.07 -4.49 1.25
CA ASP A 22 5.36 -3.85 1.58
C ASP A 22 5.27 -3.03 2.88
N HIS A 23 4.22 -2.22 3.02
CA HIS A 23 4.00 -1.41 4.21
C HIS A 23 3.80 -2.27 5.47
N ILE A 24 2.97 -3.31 5.39
CA ILE A 24 2.77 -4.24 6.50
C ILE A 24 4.09 -4.95 6.85
N ALA A 25 4.84 -5.44 5.87
CA ALA A 25 6.12 -6.10 6.11
C ALA A 25 7.14 -5.17 6.81
N THR A 26 7.15 -3.90 6.43
CA THR A 26 8.10 -2.89 6.92
C THR A 26 7.77 -2.41 8.33
N TYR A 27 6.49 -2.19 8.63
CA TYR A 27 6.08 -1.49 9.86
C TYR A 27 5.39 -2.39 10.90
N TRP A 28 4.96 -3.61 10.53
CA TRP A 28 4.30 -4.50 11.48
C TRP A 28 5.26 -5.54 12.05
N ASP A 29 5.29 -5.60 13.37
CA ASP A 29 5.96 -6.67 14.10
C ASP A 29 5.33 -8.04 13.83
N PRO A 30 6.07 -9.15 14.05
CA PRO A 30 5.57 -10.51 13.79
C PRO A 30 4.20 -10.81 14.41
N ARG A 31 3.94 -10.29 15.62
CA ARG A 31 2.66 -10.47 16.31
C ARG A 31 1.49 -9.80 15.59
N MET A 32 1.69 -8.59 15.06
CA MET A 32 0.63 -7.87 14.33
C MET A 32 0.33 -8.57 13.00
N ARG A 33 1.36 -9.08 12.32
CA ARG A 33 1.19 -9.89 11.10
C ARG A 33 0.39 -11.15 11.36
N GLN A 34 0.67 -11.84 12.47
CA GLN A 34 -0.09 -13.01 12.89
C GLN A 34 -1.57 -12.67 13.10
N GLN A 35 -1.89 -11.60 13.84
CA GLN A 35 -3.27 -11.12 14.02
C GLN A 35 -3.96 -10.80 12.69
N GLY A 36 -3.24 -10.20 11.74
CA GLY A 36 -3.71 -9.98 10.38
C GLY A 36 -4.05 -11.27 9.64
N PHE A 37 -3.25 -12.31 9.80
CA PHE A 37 -3.53 -13.63 9.21
C PHE A 37 -4.72 -14.31 9.88
N ASP A 38 -4.86 -14.24 11.20
CA ASP A 38 -6.03 -14.76 11.91
C ASP A 38 -7.34 -14.07 11.44
N LEU A 39 -7.27 -12.80 11.04
CA LEU A 39 -8.40 -12.06 10.45
C LEU A 39 -8.76 -12.53 9.03
N LEU A 40 -7.85 -13.17 8.28
CA LEU A 40 -8.17 -13.77 6.99
C LEU A 40 -8.99 -15.06 7.12
N ASP A 41 -8.77 -15.79 8.22
CA ASP A 41 -9.45 -17.04 8.53
C ASP A 41 -10.74 -16.82 9.37
N GLY A 42 -10.99 -15.57 9.79
CA GLY A 42 -12.18 -15.13 10.53
C GLY A 42 -13.35 -14.68 9.65
N GLU A 43 -14.37 -14.06 10.25
CA GLU A 43 -15.60 -13.67 9.54
C GLU A 43 -15.38 -12.56 8.49
N ASP A 44 -16.02 -12.76 7.31
CA ASP A 44 -16.03 -11.85 6.18
C ASP A 44 -16.49 -10.43 6.58
N GLY A 45 -15.67 -9.42 6.27
CA GLY A 45 -16.02 -7.99 6.42
C GLY A 45 -15.13 -7.17 7.34
N MET A 46 -14.18 -7.79 8.07
CA MET A 46 -13.22 -7.06 8.91
C MET A 46 -12.08 -6.41 8.11
N LEU A 47 -11.82 -6.88 6.89
CA LEU A 47 -10.75 -6.39 6.01
C LEU A 47 -11.32 -5.88 4.69
N THR A 48 -10.68 -4.83 4.15
CA THR A 48 -10.95 -4.41 2.78
C THR A 48 -10.35 -5.43 1.79
N PRO A 49 -10.86 -5.53 0.55
CA PRO A 49 -10.31 -6.45 -0.47
C PRO A 49 -8.80 -6.27 -0.70
N VAL A 50 -8.33 -5.02 -0.65
CA VAL A 50 -6.90 -4.66 -0.78
C VAL A 50 -6.09 -5.17 0.43
N ALA A 51 -6.59 -4.98 1.65
CA ALA A 51 -5.92 -5.45 2.86
C ALA A 51 -5.87 -6.98 2.93
N ALA A 52 -6.97 -7.65 2.56
CA ALA A 52 -7.03 -9.10 2.48
C ALA A 52 -6.04 -9.64 1.44
N SER A 53 -6.00 -9.04 0.24
CA SER A 53 -5.05 -9.40 -0.81
C SER A 53 -3.60 -9.18 -0.39
N ALA A 54 -3.31 -8.09 0.32
CA ALA A 54 -1.97 -7.79 0.83
C ALA A 54 -1.50 -8.83 1.85
N LEU A 55 -2.35 -9.17 2.81
CA LEU A 55 -2.06 -10.19 3.83
C LEU A 55 -1.92 -11.58 3.19
N TYR A 56 -2.72 -11.90 2.17
CA TYR A 56 -2.58 -13.13 1.40
C TYR A 56 -1.21 -13.19 0.68
N GLN A 57 -0.80 -12.12 0.01
CA GLN A 57 0.53 -12.04 -0.64
C GLN A 57 1.66 -12.24 0.37
N LEU A 58 1.58 -11.58 1.53
CA LEU A 58 2.54 -11.73 2.62
C LEU A 58 2.65 -13.17 3.14
N ARG A 59 1.51 -13.87 3.28
CA ARG A 59 1.45 -15.25 3.78
C ARG A 59 1.99 -16.25 2.76
N ASP A 60 1.63 -16.08 1.49
CA ASP A 60 1.94 -17.01 0.39
C ASP A 60 3.37 -16.82 -0.16
N ARG A 61 3.78 -15.55 -0.37
CA ARG A 61 5.02 -15.20 -1.08
C ARG A 61 6.10 -14.57 -0.20
N GLY A 62 5.75 -14.19 1.03
CA GLY A 62 6.61 -13.38 1.88
C GLY A 62 6.56 -11.89 1.53
N ALA A 63 7.38 -11.09 2.22
CA ALA A 63 7.43 -9.65 1.98
C ALA A 63 7.89 -9.35 0.54
N PRO A 64 7.16 -8.51 -0.23
CA PRO A 64 7.65 -8.04 -1.53
C PRO A 64 8.96 -7.26 -1.34
N PRO A 65 9.83 -7.18 -2.37
CA PRO A 65 11.03 -6.36 -2.28
C PRO A 65 10.64 -4.93 -1.94
N HIS A 66 11.36 -4.33 -0.98
CA HIS A 66 11.10 -2.97 -0.54
C HIS A 66 10.92 -2.05 -1.75
N GLN A 67 9.80 -1.33 -1.79
CA GLN A 67 9.55 -0.35 -2.85
C GLN A 67 10.38 0.91 -2.56
N THR A 68 11.71 0.79 -2.54
CA THR A 68 12.63 1.92 -2.35
C THR A 68 12.69 2.73 -3.65
N ARG A 69 11.70 3.61 -3.81
CA ARG A 69 11.90 4.93 -4.42
C ARG A 69 11.38 6.00 -3.47
N ALA A 70 11.95 6.02 -2.27
CA ALA A 70 11.91 7.23 -1.45
C ALA A 70 12.70 8.31 -2.22
N THR A 71 11.99 9.22 -2.91
CA THR A 71 12.46 10.45 -3.58
C THR A 71 12.64 10.44 -5.12
N GLU A 72 11.63 10.02 -5.89
CA GLU A 72 11.53 10.43 -7.32
C GLU A 72 10.10 10.88 -7.74
N PHE A 73 9.24 11.29 -6.80
CA PHE A 73 7.91 11.82 -7.13
C PHE A 73 7.71 13.26 -6.62
N ASN A 74 8.69 14.13 -6.89
CA ASN A 74 8.48 15.58 -6.77
C ASN A 74 9.12 16.32 -7.97
N GLY A 75 8.57 16.06 -9.15
CA GLY A 75 8.74 16.89 -10.34
C GLY A 75 7.37 17.40 -10.78
N VAL A 76 6.63 18.06 -9.89
CA VAL A 76 5.51 18.91 -10.33
C VAL A 76 6.14 20.19 -10.88
N ASP A 77 6.24 20.24 -12.18
CA ASP A 77 6.72 21.36 -12.96
C ASP A 77 5.84 22.59 -12.66
N GLY A 78 6.39 23.50 -11.86
CA GLY A 78 5.82 24.82 -11.66
C GLY A 78 6.17 25.71 -12.84
N THR A 79 5.53 25.50 -14.00
CA THR A 79 5.53 26.52 -15.06
C THR A 79 4.44 27.54 -14.73
N GLY A 80 4.81 28.49 -13.87
CA GLY A 80 4.13 29.77 -13.75
C GLY A 80 4.51 30.65 -14.94
N HIS A 81 3.56 30.88 -15.84
CA HIS A 81 3.59 32.05 -16.71
C HIS A 81 2.15 32.57 -16.83
N ALA A 82 1.83 33.54 -15.99
CA ALA A 82 0.70 34.42 -16.21
C ALA A 82 1.30 35.82 -16.38
N ASP A 83 1.46 36.23 -17.64
CA ASP A 83 1.84 37.60 -17.99
C ASP A 83 0.79 38.57 -17.50
N ALA A 84 1.27 39.65 -16.89
CA ALA A 84 0.48 40.81 -16.52
C ALA A 84 0.05 41.56 -17.79
N GLY A 85 -1.24 41.93 -17.82
CA GLY A 85 -1.79 42.97 -18.69
C GLY A 85 -2.15 44.21 -17.89
#